data_AF-A0A8J7XQ05-F1
#
_entry.id   AF-A0A8J7XQ05-F1
#
_cell.length_a   1.000
_cell.length_b   1.000
_cell.length_c   1.000
_cell.angle_alpha   90.00
_cell.angle_beta   90.00
_cell.angle_gamma   90.00
#
_symmetry.space_group_name_H-M   'P 1'
#
loop_
_entity.id
_entity.type
_entity.pdbx_description
1 polymer ?
#
loop_
_entity_poly.entity_id
_entity_poly.type
_entity_poly.pdbx_seq_one_letter_code
_entity_poly.pdbx_strand_id
1 'polypeptide(L)'
;MGYREYQQSWDQIKQMKSPRLFSGDIKILVVEGCFDHAEQVLESAGISFDSVPEHFSRSLEGYDIIIVNCPGNLGDSNIKKIQKFVEKEGFLISTDWALQYLIEKAFPGTIAYNGTVSEGRAKLKIVNSNHPFTKSLEGTPNWEIDGGSFRIKVNSRRVDVLAISDGGVVKKKDPLIVTFGWGSGRVLHMISHVYLQSASLRDTFPSALLLCNVLEDKAVSKGILELQPIPFDLSKVQSTPLFVDSRPSAAMIKTVATFRATCPAKGDIISPGQCVYYCPSCKVQFHEGCIRQYLAYNRGCPICKKPIRI
;
A
#
# COMPACT_ATOMS: atom_id res chain seq x y z
N MET A 1 17.19 -4.36 -2.63
CA MET A 1 17.28 -4.32 -1.16
C MET A 1 16.86 -5.67 -0.61
N GLY A 2 17.51 -6.15 0.46
CA GLY A 2 17.34 -7.51 0.96
C GLY A 2 16.51 -7.56 2.25
N TYR A 3 15.79 -8.67 2.45
CA TYR A 3 14.88 -8.98 3.57
C TYR A 3 15.41 -8.66 5.00
N ARG A 4 16.72 -8.49 5.20
CA ARG A 4 17.32 -8.14 6.51
C ARG A 4 17.15 -6.67 6.90
N GLU A 5 17.09 -5.75 5.94
CA GLU A 5 16.86 -4.32 6.23
C GLU A 5 15.40 -4.08 6.69
N TYR A 6 14.46 -4.92 6.23
CA TYR A 6 13.07 -4.91 6.67
C TYR A 6 12.90 -5.31 8.14
N GLN A 7 13.68 -6.28 8.66
CA GLN A 7 13.59 -6.76 10.05
C GLN A 7 13.82 -5.68 11.12
N GLN A 8 14.75 -4.74 10.90
CA GLN A 8 15.01 -3.65 11.84
C GLN A 8 13.87 -2.62 11.89
N SER A 9 13.15 -2.44 10.78
CA SER A 9 11.97 -1.58 10.68
C SER A 9 10.81 -2.12 11.53
N TRP A 10 10.65 -3.44 11.61
CA TRP A 10 9.56 -4.09 12.32
C TRP A 10 9.63 -3.96 13.85
N ASP A 11 10.84 -4.00 14.44
CA ASP A 11 10.99 -3.81 15.88
C ASP A 11 10.72 -2.36 16.33
N GLN A 12 10.85 -1.39 15.41
CA GLN A 12 10.49 0.01 15.66
C GLN A 12 8.97 0.25 15.61
N ILE A 13 8.22 -0.43 14.72
CA ILE A 13 6.75 -0.39 14.72
C ILE A 13 6.20 -0.93 16.04
N LYS A 14 6.74 -2.04 16.53
CA LYS A 14 6.34 -2.61 17.84
C LYS A 14 6.62 -1.66 19.01
N GLN A 15 7.60 -0.77 18.85
CA GLN A 15 7.94 0.28 19.83
C GLN A 15 7.14 1.56 19.63
N MET A 16 6.39 1.71 18.53
CA MET A 16 5.38 2.76 18.40
C MET A 16 4.26 2.47 19.40
N LYS A 17 4.48 2.91 20.63
CA LYS A 17 3.42 3.19 21.59
C LYS A 17 2.61 4.35 21.02
N SER A 18 1.76 4.10 20.03
CA SER A 18 0.59 4.95 19.89
C SER A 18 -0.20 4.73 21.18
N PRO A 19 -0.44 5.76 22.02
CA PRO A 19 -1.16 5.63 23.29
C PRO A 19 -2.64 5.21 23.13
N ARG A 20 -3.03 4.82 21.90
CA ARG A 20 -4.38 4.78 21.36
C ARG A 20 -4.54 3.63 20.36
N LEU A 21 -3.86 2.51 20.57
CA LEU A 21 -4.09 1.32 19.74
C LEU A 21 -5.37 0.65 20.23
N PHE A 22 -6.48 1.13 19.67
CA PHE A 22 -7.83 0.64 19.91
C PHE A 22 -8.01 -0.71 19.22
N SER A 23 -8.23 -1.77 20.01
CA SER A 23 -8.58 -3.11 19.52
C SER A 23 -10.00 -3.56 19.91
N GLY A 24 -10.86 -2.66 20.40
CA GLY A 24 -12.19 -3.05 20.89
C GLY A 24 -13.24 -3.28 19.80
N ASP A 25 -13.54 -2.24 19.00
CA ASP A 25 -14.84 -2.16 18.31
C ASP A 25 -14.78 -1.77 16.83
N ILE A 26 -13.57 -1.59 16.27
CA ILE A 26 -13.38 -1.41 14.83
C ILE A 26 -13.01 -2.74 14.21
N LYS A 27 -13.89 -3.27 13.36
CA LYS A 27 -13.69 -4.53 12.66
C LYS A 27 -13.05 -4.29 11.30
N ILE A 28 -11.85 -4.84 11.10
CA ILE A 28 -11.08 -4.69 9.88
C ILE A 28 -11.07 -6.02 9.13
N LEU A 29 -11.31 -5.98 7.82
CA LEU A 29 -11.06 -7.09 6.91
C LEU A 29 -9.95 -6.72 5.93
N VAL A 30 -8.91 -7.54 5.85
CA VAL A 30 -7.89 -7.46 4.82
C VAL A 30 -8.23 -8.45 3.71
N VAL A 31 -8.38 -7.94 2.50
CA VAL A 31 -8.38 -8.78 1.30
C VAL A 31 -6.93 -8.90 0.85
N GLU A 32 -6.41 -10.11 0.97
CA GLU A 32 -5.03 -10.45 0.68
C GLU A 32 -4.69 -10.11 -0.78
N GLY A 33 -3.42 -9.78 -0.98
CA GLY A 33 -2.81 -9.54 -2.27
C GLY A 33 -1.43 -10.14 -2.27
N CYS A 34 -0.79 -10.17 -3.44
CA CYS A 34 0.54 -10.76 -3.58
C CYS A 34 1.66 -9.72 -3.63
N PHE A 35 1.32 -8.46 -3.84
CA PHE A 35 2.30 -7.38 -3.94
C PHE A 35 2.32 -6.49 -2.69
N ASP A 36 1.22 -6.42 -1.93
CA ASP A 36 1.15 -5.66 -0.69
C ASP A 36 0.72 -6.54 0.49
N HIS A 37 1.14 -6.14 1.69
CA HIS A 37 1.05 -6.89 2.92
C HIS A 37 0.63 -5.99 4.09
N ALA A 38 -0.51 -5.30 3.98
CA ALA A 38 -1.00 -4.42 5.04
C ALA A 38 -1.24 -5.17 6.37
N GLU A 39 -1.55 -6.47 6.31
CA GLU A 39 -1.67 -7.36 7.46
C GLU A 39 -0.41 -7.34 8.34
N GLN A 40 0.79 -7.31 7.76
CA GLN A 40 2.03 -7.28 8.54
C GLN A 40 2.19 -5.97 9.33
N VAL A 41 1.70 -4.86 8.77
CA VAL A 41 1.69 -3.57 9.44
C VAL A 41 0.67 -3.55 10.57
N LEU A 42 -0.52 -4.11 10.36
CA LEU A 42 -1.55 -4.25 11.40
C LEU A 42 -1.09 -5.17 12.54
N GLU A 43 -0.51 -6.33 12.23
CA GLU A 43 0.05 -7.27 13.21
C GLU A 43 1.15 -6.60 14.04
N SER A 44 2.07 -5.88 13.40
CA SER A 44 3.16 -5.19 14.08
C SER A 44 2.66 -4.05 14.98
N ALA A 45 1.55 -3.43 14.60
CA ALA A 45 0.85 -2.42 15.39
C ALA A 45 -0.07 -3.03 16.47
N GLY A 46 -0.20 -4.36 16.56
CA GLY A 46 -1.10 -5.02 17.51
C GLY A 46 -2.60 -4.79 17.24
N ILE A 47 -2.97 -4.48 16.00
CA ILE A 47 -4.35 -4.22 15.58
C ILE A 47 -4.97 -5.53 15.11
N SER A 48 -6.16 -5.85 15.62
CA SER A 48 -6.88 -7.06 15.21
C SER A 48 -7.57 -6.89 13.86
N PHE A 49 -7.51 -7.92 13.02
CA PHE A 49 -8.17 -7.97 11.71
C PHE A 49 -8.53 -9.41 11.35
N ASP A 50 -9.50 -9.55 10.45
CA ASP A 50 -9.73 -10.76 9.68
C ASP A 50 -9.01 -10.66 8.33
N SER A 51 -8.60 -11.79 7.74
CA SER A 51 -8.15 -11.83 6.34
C SER A 51 -8.98 -12.78 5.47
N VAL A 52 -9.00 -12.51 4.17
CA VAL A 52 -9.55 -13.40 3.13
C VAL A 52 -8.71 -13.31 1.85
N PRO A 53 -8.65 -14.38 1.04
CA PRO A 53 -8.00 -14.31 -0.28
C PRO A 53 -8.78 -13.43 -1.27
N GLU A 54 -8.17 -13.05 -2.40
CA GLU A 54 -8.82 -12.24 -3.47
C GLU A 54 -10.16 -12.83 -3.96
N HIS A 55 -10.26 -14.16 -3.97
CA HIS A 55 -11.47 -14.90 -4.28
C HIS A 55 -12.16 -15.38 -3.00
N PHE A 56 -13.03 -14.55 -2.45
CA PHE A 56 -13.77 -14.87 -1.22
C PHE A 56 -15.29 -14.91 -1.42
N SER A 57 -15.96 -15.76 -0.64
CA SER A 57 -17.43 -15.81 -0.53
C SER A 57 -17.96 -15.06 0.69
N ARG A 58 -17.09 -14.73 1.66
CA ARG A 58 -17.40 -14.07 2.94
C ARG A 58 -18.31 -12.85 2.77
N SER A 59 -19.24 -12.66 3.71
CA SER A 59 -20.02 -11.43 3.82
C SER A 59 -19.13 -10.30 4.34
N LEU A 60 -19.37 -9.08 3.85
CA LEU A 60 -18.68 -7.87 4.31
C LEU A 60 -19.45 -7.16 5.43
N GLU A 61 -20.58 -7.71 5.85
CA GLU A 61 -21.42 -7.15 6.91
C GLU A 61 -20.72 -7.20 8.27
N GLY A 62 -20.86 -6.11 9.03
CA GLY A 62 -20.26 -5.97 10.36
C GLY A 62 -18.79 -5.55 10.35
N TYR A 63 -18.13 -5.45 9.18
CA TYR A 63 -16.83 -4.77 9.08
C TYR A 63 -17.02 -3.26 9.00
N ASP A 64 -16.05 -2.53 9.52
CA ASP A 64 -15.98 -1.06 9.47
C ASP A 64 -15.02 -0.59 8.39
N ILE A 65 -13.93 -1.33 8.20
CA ILE A 65 -12.85 -1.03 7.29
C ILE A 65 -12.50 -2.27 6.48
N ILE A 66 -12.35 -2.10 5.17
CA ILE A 66 -11.77 -3.09 4.29
C ILE A 66 -10.48 -2.53 3.71
N ILE A 67 -9.41 -3.31 3.79
CA ILE A 67 -8.14 -3.03 3.11
C ILE A 67 -8.00 -4.01 1.96
N VAL A 68 -7.85 -3.53 0.74
CA VAL A 68 -7.54 -4.38 -0.43
C VAL A 68 -6.10 -4.16 -0.83
N ASN A 69 -5.28 -5.18 -0.57
CA ASN A 69 -3.88 -5.20 -0.98
C ASN A 69 -3.75 -5.30 -2.50
N CYS A 70 -2.64 -4.80 -3.04
CA CYS A 70 -2.28 -4.92 -4.44
C CYS A 70 -2.15 -6.42 -4.85
N PRO A 71 -2.76 -6.84 -5.99
CA PRO A 71 -3.29 -6.01 -7.08
C PRO A 71 -4.80 -5.72 -7.01
N GLY A 72 -5.55 -6.38 -6.13
CA GLY A 72 -7.00 -6.19 -6.01
C GLY A 72 -7.81 -6.80 -7.15
N ASN A 73 -7.43 -7.99 -7.63
CA ASN A 73 -8.10 -8.67 -8.75
C ASN A 73 -9.27 -9.56 -8.28
N LEU A 74 -10.33 -8.92 -7.78
CA LEU A 74 -11.36 -9.61 -6.98
C LEU A 74 -12.48 -10.27 -7.79
N GLY A 75 -12.56 -10.04 -9.11
CA GLY A 75 -13.69 -10.42 -9.94
C GLY A 75 -14.96 -9.59 -9.68
N ASP A 76 -15.86 -9.54 -10.67
CA ASP A 76 -16.98 -8.57 -10.69
C ASP A 76 -17.94 -8.70 -9.49
N SER A 77 -18.17 -9.92 -9.01
CA SER A 77 -19.03 -10.16 -7.85
C SER A 77 -18.48 -9.49 -6.58
N ASN A 78 -17.18 -9.66 -6.29
CA ASN A 78 -16.57 -9.08 -5.11
C ASN A 78 -16.33 -7.57 -5.25
N ILE A 79 -16.05 -7.08 -6.46
CA ILE A 79 -16.03 -5.64 -6.75
C ILE A 79 -17.37 -5.00 -6.39
N LYS A 80 -18.50 -5.60 -6.80
CA LYS A 80 -19.85 -5.12 -6.44
C LYS A 80 -20.11 -5.20 -4.93
N LYS A 81 -19.62 -6.24 -4.25
CA LYS A 81 -19.73 -6.33 -2.78
C LYS A 81 -19.00 -5.17 -2.09
N ILE A 82 -17.77 -4.88 -2.51
CA ILE A 82 -16.97 -3.77 -1.96
C ILE A 82 -17.63 -2.42 -2.24
N GLN A 83 -18.13 -2.20 -3.46
CA GLN A 83 -18.86 -0.98 -3.79
C GLN A 83 -20.06 -0.77 -2.85
N LYS A 84 -20.88 -1.81 -2.63
CA LYS A 84 -22.04 -1.76 -1.72
C LYS A 84 -21.62 -1.56 -0.26
N PHE A 85 -20.50 -2.14 0.16
CA PHE A 85 -19.94 -1.91 1.49
C PHE A 85 -19.61 -0.43 1.70
N VAL A 86 -18.90 0.19 0.76
CA VAL A 86 -18.58 1.62 0.84
C VAL A 86 -19.83 2.49 0.76
N GLU A 87 -20.78 2.15 -0.12
CA GLU A 87 -22.05 2.90 -0.22
C GLU A 87 -22.80 2.99 1.13
N LYS A 88 -22.67 1.94 1.97
CA LYS A 88 -23.28 1.81 3.30
C LYS A 88 -22.28 2.10 4.44
N GLU A 89 -21.62 3.25 4.39
CA GLU A 89 -20.73 3.77 5.46
C GLU A 89 -19.40 3.03 5.66
N GLY A 90 -19.12 2.00 4.85
CA GLY A 90 -17.86 1.29 4.87
C GLY A 90 -16.69 2.17 4.47
N PHE A 91 -15.52 1.92 5.06
CA PHE A 91 -14.27 2.57 4.68
C PHE A 91 -13.39 1.62 3.88
N LEU A 92 -13.08 1.95 2.63
CA LEU A 92 -12.16 1.18 1.79
C LEU A 92 -10.78 1.84 1.76
N ILE A 93 -9.74 1.06 2.04
CA ILE A 93 -8.35 1.40 1.75
C ILE A 93 -7.89 0.49 0.62
N SER A 94 -7.22 1.03 -0.39
CA SER A 94 -6.67 0.25 -1.49
C SER A 94 -5.29 0.77 -1.88
N THR A 95 -4.45 -0.12 -2.41
CA THR A 95 -3.09 0.21 -2.81
C THR A 95 -2.81 -0.09 -4.27
N ASP A 96 -2.05 0.84 -4.87
CA ASP A 96 -1.37 0.70 -6.15
C ASP A 96 -2.23 0.14 -7.30
N TRP A 97 -1.97 -1.07 -7.82
CA TRP A 97 -2.68 -1.60 -8.99
C TRP A 97 -4.18 -1.82 -8.76
N ALA A 98 -4.63 -1.85 -7.50
CA ALA A 98 -6.05 -1.83 -7.16
C ALA A 98 -6.75 -0.60 -7.77
N LEU A 99 -6.01 0.47 -8.13
CA LEU A 99 -6.52 1.59 -8.91
C LEU A 99 -7.29 1.14 -10.16
N GLN A 100 -6.65 0.31 -10.99
CA GLN A 100 -7.24 -0.14 -12.25
C GLN A 100 -8.12 -1.38 -12.06
N TYR A 101 -7.71 -2.31 -11.21
CA TYR A 101 -8.41 -3.59 -11.06
C TYR A 101 -9.66 -3.52 -10.20
N LEU A 102 -9.72 -2.56 -9.26
CA LEU A 102 -10.83 -2.37 -8.33
C LEU A 102 -11.44 -0.97 -8.46
N ILE A 103 -10.67 0.10 -8.25
CA ILE A 103 -11.22 1.45 -8.05
C ILE A 103 -11.92 1.98 -9.29
N GLU A 104 -11.30 1.87 -10.47
CA GLU A 104 -11.94 2.31 -11.73
C GLU A 104 -13.24 1.57 -12.04
N LYS A 105 -13.34 0.31 -11.62
CA LYS A 105 -14.53 -0.54 -11.84
C LYS A 105 -15.62 -0.28 -10.80
N ALA A 106 -15.25 -0.15 -9.53
CA ALA A 106 -16.19 0.06 -8.42
C ALA A 106 -16.65 1.51 -8.29
N PHE A 107 -15.81 2.48 -8.65
CA PHE A 107 -16.04 3.91 -8.41
C PHE A 107 -15.72 4.75 -9.67
N PRO A 108 -16.43 4.50 -10.78
CA PRO A 108 -16.10 5.11 -12.07
C PRO A 108 -16.17 6.65 -12.01
N GLY A 109 -15.25 7.31 -12.70
CA GLY A 109 -15.19 8.77 -12.81
C GLY A 109 -14.52 9.51 -11.63
N THR A 110 -13.99 8.79 -10.64
CA THR A 110 -13.31 9.38 -9.48
C THR A 110 -11.82 9.59 -9.74
N ILE A 111 -11.05 8.52 -9.73
CA ILE A 111 -9.62 8.45 -10.05
C ILE A 111 -9.38 7.32 -11.06
N ALA A 112 -8.27 7.40 -11.79
CA ALA A 112 -7.87 6.38 -12.77
C ALA A 112 -6.35 6.28 -12.88
N TYR A 113 -5.86 5.17 -13.41
CA TYR A 113 -4.48 5.04 -13.85
C TYR A 113 -4.20 6.02 -15.01
N ASN A 114 -3.12 6.79 -14.90
CA ASN A 114 -2.78 7.79 -15.90
C ASN A 114 -2.03 7.24 -17.13
N GLY A 115 -1.79 5.93 -17.19
CA GLY A 115 -1.01 5.28 -18.27
C GLY A 115 0.50 5.22 -18.03
N THR A 116 1.00 5.71 -16.89
CA THR A 116 2.43 5.69 -16.56
C THR A 116 2.72 5.10 -15.18
N VAL A 117 3.75 4.26 -15.11
CA VAL A 117 4.25 3.68 -13.86
C VAL A 117 5.44 4.45 -13.29
N SER A 118 5.80 4.19 -12.05
CA SER A 118 6.99 4.75 -11.39
C SER A 118 7.66 3.71 -10.49
N GLU A 119 8.92 3.95 -10.15
CA GLU A 119 9.73 3.13 -9.25
C GLU A 119 10.79 4.03 -8.59
N GLY A 120 11.09 3.81 -7.31
CA GLY A 120 12.11 4.52 -6.55
C GLY A 120 11.50 5.45 -5.51
N ARG A 121 12.10 6.61 -5.25
CA ARG A 121 11.68 7.49 -4.15
C ARG A 121 10.99 8.75 -4.64
N ALA A 122 9.83 9.06 -4.08
CA ALA A 122 9.14 10.34 -4.23
C ALA A 122 9.29 11.18 -2.95
N LYS A 123 9.42 12.49 -3.10
CA LYS A 123 9.37 13.41 -1.96
C LYS A 123 7.91 13.71 -1.65
N LEU A 124 7.46 13.40 -0.44
CA LEU A 124 6.07 13.58 -0.04
C LEU A 124 5.81 15.02 0.43
N LYS A 125 4.70 15.60 -0.02
CA LYS A 125 4.19 16.87 0.50
C LYS A 125 2.70 16.73 0.81
N ILE A 126 2.35 16.93 2.07
CA ILE A 126 0.97 16.99 2.53
C ILE A 126 0.30 18.26 1.98
N VAL A 127 -0.87 18.10 1.36
CA VAL A 127 -1.64 19.21 0.77
C VAL A 127 -2.46 19.92 1.83
N ASN A 128 -3.07 19.17 2.74
CA ASN A 128 -3.83 19.68 3.87
C ASN A 128 -3.39 18.96 5.14
N SER A 129 -2.62 19.63 6.00
CA SER A 129 -2.15 19.06 7.28
C SER A 129 -3.25 18.96 8.34
N ASN A 130 -4.37 19.67 8.18
CA ASN A 130 -5.49 19.61 9.10
C ASN A 130 -6.50 18.52 8.73
N HIS A 131 -6.32 17.81 7.62
CA HIS A 131 -7.21 16.72 7.26
C HIS A 131 -7.04 15.55 8.26
N PRO A 132 -8.14 14.91 8.75
CA PRO A 132 -8.05 13.87 9.78
C PRO A 132 -7.03 12.77 9.48
N PHE A 133 -6.91 12.37 8.21
CA PHE A 133 -6.01 11.31 7.75
C PHE A 133 -4.53 11.70 7.63
N THR A 134 -4.21 13.00 7.59
CA THR A 134 -2.84 13.50 7.34
C THR A 134 -2.26 14.28 8.52
N LYS A 135 -3.05 14.55 9.56
CA LYS A 135 -2.63 15.29 10.76
C LYS A 135 -1.34 14.78 11.41
N SER A 136 -1.10 13.48 11.33
CA SER A 136 0.09 12.83 11.91
C SER A 136 1.21 12.59 10.89
N LEU A 137 1.06 13.05 9.63
CA LEU A 137 2.01 12.81 8.54
C LEU A 137 2.94 14.00 8.27
N GLU A 138 2.76 15.12 8.97
CA GLU A 138 3.61 16.29 8.82
C GLU A 138 5.08 15.96 9.16
N GLY A 139 6.02 16.53 8.41
CA GLY A 139 7.45 16.25 8.57
C GLY A 139 7.96 14.98 7.90
N THR A 140 7.08 14.15 7.30
CA THR A 140 7.48 12.95 6.54
C THR A 140 7.98 13.33 5.14
N PRO A 141 9.28 13.18 4.83
CA PRO A 141 9.83 13.76 3.59
C PRO A 141 9.77 12.81 2.39
N ASN A 142 9.73 11.49 2.58
CA ASN A 142 9.92 10.51 1.51
C ASN A 142 8.80 9.47 1.49
N TRP A 143 8.50 8.98 0.28
CA TRP A 143 7.56 7.90 0.01
C TRP A 143 8.21 6.93 -0.99
N GLU A 144 8.32 5.66 -0.62
CA GLU A 144 8.93 4.63 -1.46
C GLU A 144 7.90 4.10 -2.48
N ILE A 145 8.31 4.03 -3.74
CA ILE A 145 7.47 3.64 -4.87
C ILE A 145 7.99 2.31 -5.40
N ASP A 146 7.21 1.25 -5.27
CA ASP A 146 7.59 -0.06 -5.81
C ASP A 146 7.64 -0.06 -7.33
N GLY A 147 8.41 -0.99 -7.89
CA GLY A 147 8.55 -1.20 -9.31
C GLY A 147 7.21 -1.41 -10.01
N GLY A 148 6.83 -0.46 -10.87
CA GLY A 148 5.59 -0.57 -11.64
C GLY A 148 4.37 0.08 -10.99
N SER A 149 4.56 0.88 -9.93
CA SER A 149 3.44 1.52 -9.23
C SER A 149 2.65 2.48 -10.12
N PHE A 150 1.32 2.45 -10.04
CA PHE A 150 0.41 3.19 -10.91
C PHE A 150 0.26 4.65 -10.48
N ARG A 151 0.54 5.59 -11.41
CA ARG A 151 0.30 7.00 -11.14
C ARG A 151 -1.19 7.35 -11.27
N ILE A 152 -1.64 8.18 -10.33
CA ILE A 152 -3.04 8.56 -10.16
C ILE A 152 -3.39 9.76 -11.04
N LYS A 153 -4.43 9.61 -11.85
CA LYS A 153 -5.15 10.72 -12.49
C LYS A 153 -6.43 10.98 -11.70
N VAL A 154 -6.64 12.23 -11.29
CA VAL A 154 -7.89 12.66 -10.66
C VAL A 154 -8.86 13.13 -11.74
N ASN A 155 -10.05 12.53 -11.79
CA ASN A 155 -11.08 12.82 -12.79
C ASN A 155 -12.30 13.57 -12.22
N SER A 156 -12.39 13.72 -10.90
CA SER A 156 -13.51 14.37 -10.22
C SER A 156 -13.03 15.40 -9.20
N ARG A 157 -13.78 16.52 -9.10
CA ARG A 157 -13.54 17.55 -8.07
C ARG A 157 -13.92 17.10 -6.66
N ARG A 158 -14.61 15.97 -6.52
CA ARG A 158 -14.97 15.37 -5.22
C ARG A 158 -13.84 14.57 -4.59
N VAL A 159 -12.70 14.45 -5.30
CA VAL A 159 -11.52 13.75 -4.81
C VAL A 159 -10.63 14.75 -4.09
N ASP A 160 -10.39 14.48 -2.83
CA ASP A 160 -9.43 15.22 -2.02
C ASP A 160 -8.05 14.59 -2.19
N VAL A 161 -7.12 15.40 -2.68
CA VAL A 161 -5.70 15.01 -2.76
C VAL A 161 -5.06 15.30 -1.41
N LEU A 162 -4.69 14.25 -0.68
CA LEU A 162 -4.14 14.34 0.66
C LEU A 162 -2.64 14.62 0.64
N ALA A 163 -1.92 13.97 -0.27
CA ALA A 163 -0.49 14.12 -0.46
C ALA A 163 -0.13 14.13 -1.95
N ILE A 164 0.86 14.94 -2.31
CA ILE A 164 1.42 15.06 -3.65
C ILE A 164 2.93 14.82 -3.62
N SER A 165 3.49 14.51 -4.79
CA SER A 165 4.93 14.56 -4.99
C SER A 165 5.45 16.00 -5.02
N ASP A 166 6.50 16.30 -4.25
CA ASP A 166 7.30 17.53 -4.33
C ASP A 166 8.64 17.31 -5.07
N GLY A 167 8.85 16.12 -5.65
CA GLY A 167 10.05 15.74 -6.40
C GLY A 167 10.34 14.25 -6.36
N GLY A 168 11.43 13.83 -6.99
CA GLY A 168 11.82 12.41 -7.08
C GLY A 168 11.28 11.75 -8.36
N VAL A 169 10.95 10.47 -8.25
CA VAL A 169 10.57 9.62 -9.41
C VAL A 169 9.15 9.87 -9.91
N VAL A 170 8.27 10.39 -9.05
CA VAL A 170 6.92 10.82 -9.40
C VAL A 170 6.94 12.31 -9.73
N LYS A 171 6.31 12.72 -10.84
CA LYS A 171 6.26 14.11 -11.29
C LYS A 171 5.74 15.04 -10.19
N LYS A 172 6.35 16.21 -10.05
CA LYS A 172 5.94 17.22 -9.07
C LYS A 172 4.45 17.57 -9.23
N LYS A 173 3.74 17.66 -8.10
CA LYS A 173 2.29 17.88 -7.94
C LYS A 173 1.40 16.70 -8.31
N ASP A 174 1.94 15.58 -8.77
CA ASP A 174 1.12 14.39 -8.96
C ASP A 174 0.63 13.83 -7.61
N PRO A 175 -0.62 13.33 -7.55
CA PRO A 175 -1.17 12.72 -6.34
C PRO A 175 -0.41 11.45 -5.94
N LEU A 176 -0.15 11.31 -4.64
CA LEU A 176 0.39 10.09 -4.03
C LEU A 176 -0.67 9.41 -3.16
N ILE A 177 -1.48 10.19 -2.45
CA ILE A 177 -2.54 9.71 -1.57
C ILE A 177 -3.78 10.56 -1.82
N VAL A 178 -4.92 9.90 -2.06
CA VAL A 178 -6.20 10.53 -2.36
C VAL A 178 -7.32 9.89 -1.57
N THR A 179 -8.39 10.64 -1.32
CA THR A 179 -9.61 10.11 -0.74
C THR A 179 -10.84 10.75 -1.38
N PHE A 180 -11.97 10.04 -1.34
CA PHE A 180 -13.26 10.55 -1.81
C PHE A 180 -14.42 9.81 -1.14
N GLY A 181 -15.58 10.45 -1.06
CA GLY A 181 -16.82 9.81 -0.60
C GLY A 181 -17.51 9.02 -1.70
N TRP A 182 -18.21 7.95 -1.32
CA TRP A 182 -19.14 7.21 -2.19
C TRP A 182 -20.32 6.69 -1.37
N GLY A 183 -21.53 7.13 -1.71
CA GLY A 183 -22.68 6.97 -0.81
C GLY A 183 -22.40 7.65 0.54
N SER A 184 -22.60 6.93 1.63
CA SER A 184 -22.29 7.41 2.98
C SER A 184 -20.89 6.99 3.48
N GLY A 185 -20.15 6.19 2.72
CA GLY A 185 -18.81 5.76 3.09
C GLY A 185 -17.70 6.49 2.35
N ARG A 186 -16.50 5.94 2.45
CA ARG A 186 -15.28 6.61 1.98
C ARG A 186 -14.27 5.64 1.40
N VAL A 187 -13.54 6.11 0.40
CA VAL A 187 -12.43 5.41 -0.23
C VAL A 187 -11.15 6.20 0.00
N LEU A 188 -10.08 5.52 0.39
CA LEU A 188 -8.72 6.00 0.39
C LEU A 188 -7.88 5.14 -0.56
N HIS A 189 -7.13 5.79 -1.43
CA HIS A 189 -6.22 5.11 -2.34
C HIS A 189 -4.84 5.75 -2.27
N MET A 190 -3.80 4.93 -2.30
CA MET A 190 -2.41 5.38 -2.32
C MET A 190 -1.60 4.62 -3.36
N ILE A 191 -0.60 5.31 -3.93
CA ILE A 191 0.42 4.70 -4.77
C ILE A 191 1.39 3.87 -3.91
N SER A 192 1.89 2.76 -4.46
CA SER A 192 2.80 1.83 -3.77
C SER A 192 2.14 1.08 -2.61
N HIS A 193 2.93 0.27 -1.91
CA HIS A 193 2.48 -0.69 -0.92
C HIS A 193 2.57 -0.16 0.51
N VAL A 194 1.63 -0.55 1.37
CA VAL A 194 1.58 -0.15 2.79
C VAL A 194 2.86 -0.59 3.50
N TYR A 195 3.30 -1.84 3.29
CA TYR A 195 4.49 -2.38 3.96
C TYR A 195 5.79 -1.72 3.51
N LEU A 196 5.88 -1.17 2.29
CA LEU A 196 7.10 -0.52 1.81
C LEU A 196 7.40 0.80 2.53
N GLN A 197 6.38 1.43 3.10
CA GLN A 197 6.57 2.64 3.90
C GLN A 197 7.02 2.31 5.33
N SER A 198 7.29 1.04 5.64
CA SER A 198 8.01 0.64 6.85
C SER A 198 9.51 0.89 6.68
N ALA A 199 9.91 2.13 6.94
CA ALA A 199 11.26 2.73 7.11
C ALA A 199 12.47 2.27 6.26
N SER A 200 13.25 3.28 5.83
CA SER A 200 14.71 3.12 5.71
C SER A 200 15.57 4.23 6.31
N LEU A 201 15.07 5.41 6.77
CA LEU A 201 16.00 6.49 7.17
C LEU A 201 15.61 7.43 8.35
N ARG A 202 14.38 7.47 8.90
CA ARG A 202 14.01 8.45 9.96
C ARG A 202 12.87 8.03 10.93
N ASP A 203 12.84 6.78 11.41
CA ASP A 203 11.96 6.34 12.52
C ASP A 203 10.46 6.72 12.40
N THR A 204 9.97 6.94 11.18
CA THR A 204 8.59 7.36 10.89
C THR A 204 8.01 6.37 9.90
N PHE A 205 6.77 5.96 10.15
CA PHE A 205 6.05 4.92 9.41
C PHE A 205 4.79 5.54 8.81
N PRO A 206 4.92 6.21 7.66
CA PRO A 206 3.87 7.09 7.16
C PRO A 206 2.57 6.33 6.85
N SER A 207 2.68 5.11 6.34
CA SER A 207 1.52 4.24 6.10
C SER A 207 0.85 3.81 7.42
N ALA A 208 1.62 3.44 8.45
CA ALA A 208 1.07 3.08 9.75
C ALA A 208 0.39 4.28 10.43
N LEU A 209 0.99 5.46 10.37
CA LEU A 209 0.40 6.70 10.88
C LEU A 209 -0.90 7.05 10.14
N LEU A 210 -0.92 6.85 8.81
CA LEU A 210 -2.11 7.03 8.00
C LEU A 210 -3.22 6.05 8.41
N LEU A 211 -2.89 4.76 8.60
CA LEU A 211 -3.83 3.74 9.07
C LEU A 211 -4.39 4.10 10.46
N CYS A 212 -3.53 4.50 11.40
CA CYS A 212 -3.94 4.96 12.72
C CYS A 212 -4.91 6.15 12.64
N ASN A 213 -4.65 7.13 11.78
CA ASN A 213 -5.54 8.27 11.60
C ASN A 213 -6.91 7.86 11.05
N VAL A 214 -6.96 6.91 10.11
CA VAL A 214 -8.22 6.37 9.58
C VAL A 214 -8.99 5.61 10.68
N LEU A 215 -8.30 4.82 11.49
CA LEU A 215 -8.90 4.08 12.61
C LEU A 215 -9.49 5.02 13.66
N GLU A 216 -8.75 6.07 14.04
CA GLU A 216 -9.24 7.09 14.97
C GLU A 216 -10.48 7.80 14.41
N ASP A 217 -10.45 8.23 13.14
CA ASP A 217 -11.58 8.89 12.50
C ASP A 217 -12.82 7.99 12.48
N LYS A 218 -12.65 6.69 12.16
CA LYS A 218 -13.74 5.73 12.18
C LYS A 218 -14.26 5.49 13.59
N ALA A 219 -13.39 5.39 14.59
CA ALA A 219 -13.78 5.25 16.00
C ALA A 219 -14.58 6.45 16.50
N VAL A 220 -14.19 7.67 16.13
CA VAL A 220 -14.93 8.90 16.43
C VAL A 220 -16.30 8.88 15.75
N SER A 221 -16.36 8.50 14.47
CA SER A 221 -17.63 8.44 13.73
C SER A 221 -18.65 7.46 14.33
N LYS A 222 -18.17 6.40 15.01
CA LYS A 222 -19.01 5.41 15.71
C LYS A 222 -19.30 5.80 17.16
N GLY A 223 -18.79 6.93 17.64
CA GLY A 223 -18.91 7.33 19.05
C GLY A 223 -18.13 6.44 20.02
N ILE A 224 -17.20 5.62 19.53
CA ILE A 224 -16.30 4.80 20.37
C ILE A 224 -15.26 5.69 21.05
N LEU A 225 -14.88 6.79 20.39
CA LEU A 225 -13.86 7.72 20.84
C LEU A 225 -14.40 9.16 20.88
N GLU A 226 -14.26 9.81 22.03
CA GLU A 226 -14.36 11.26 22.14
C GLU A 226 -12.95 11.88 22.03
N LEU A 227 -12.72 12.74 21.03
CA LEU A 227 -11.44 13.43 20.89
C LEU A 227 -11.33 14.49 21.99
N GLN A 228 -10.52 14.23 23.01
CA GLN A 228 -10.05 15.32 23.88
C GLN A 228 -8.89 16.06 23.19
N PRO A 229 -8.89 17.41 23.17
CA PRO A 229 -7.77 18.19 22.65
C PRO A 229 -6.57 18.04 23.58
N ILE A 230 -5.49 17.38 23.11
CA ILE A 230 -4.23 17.30 23.85
C ILE A 230 -3.23 18.28 23.22
N PRO A 231 -2.61 19.20 23.98
CA PRO A 231 -1.54 20.06 23.49
C PRO A 231 -0.25 19.24 23.33
N PHE A 232 0.28 19.15 22.10
CA PHE A 232 1.54 18.47 21.81
C PHE A 232 2.71 19.43 22.06
N ASP A 233 3.52 19.16 23.08
CA ASP A 233 4.70 19.95 23.42
C ASP A 233 5.94 19.44 22.68
N LEU A 234 6.28 20.12 21.58
CA LEU A 234 7.44 19.85 20.72
C LEU A 234 8.79 20.06 21.42
N SER A 235 8.83 20.63 22.63
CA SER A 235 10.08 20.94 23.33
C SER A 235 10.84 19.72 23.88
N LYS A 236 10.25 18.52 23.83
CA LYS A 236 10.81 17.30 24.45
C LYS A 236 11.49 16.32 23.48
N VAL A 237 11.55 16.61 22.18
CA VAL A 237 12.25 15.76 21.21
C VAL A 237 13.68 16.28 21.00
N GLN A 238 14.65 15.66 21.69
CA GLN A 238 16.07 15.96 21.50
C GLN A 238 16.59 15.35 20.19
N SER A 239 17.12 16.20 19.32
CA SER A 239 17.78 15.83 18.07
C SER A 239 19.20 15.34 18.31
N THR A 240 19.58 14.19 17.75
CA THR A 240 20.98 13.78 17.58
C THR A 240 21.34 13.77 16.09
N PRO A 241 22.44 14.43 15.64
CA PRO A 241 22.80 14.50 14.23
C PRO A 241 23.81 13.41 13.85
N LEU A 242 23.64 12.75 12.70
CA LEU A 242 24.70 11.95 12.08
C LEU A 242 24.79 12.19 10.55
N PHE A 243 26.04 12.16 10.10
CA PHE A 243 26.64 12.73 8.89
C PHE A 243 26.55 11.85 7.61
N VAL A 244 26.51 12.55 6.45
CA VAL A 244 27.23 12.41 5.15
C VAL A 244 27.09 11.19 4.21
N ASP A 245 26.49 11.49 3.05
CA ASP A 245 26.80 11.24 1.61
C ASP A 245 27.70 10.06 1.16
N SER A 246 27.19 9.27 0.20
CA SER A 246 27.92 8.83 -1.01
C SER A 246 27.01 8.06 -2.00
N ARG A 247 27.01 8.50 -3.27
CA ARG A 247 26.28 7.91 -4.42
C ARG A 247 27.03 6.71 -5.04
N PRO A 248 26.35 5.85 -5.82
CA PRO A 248 26.71 5.77 -7.25
C PRO A 248 25.54 5.61 -8.23
N SER A 249 25.91 5.56 -9.52
CA SER A 249 25.24 6.09 -10.71
C SER A 249 24.28 5.17 -11.47
N ALA A 250 23.48 5.81 -12.33
CA ALA A 250 22.52 5.26 -13.28
C ALA A 250 23.13 4.43 -14.43
N ALA A 251 22.46 3.33 -14.81
CA ALA A 251 22.46 2.80 -16.18
C ALA A 251 21.32 1.78 -16.42
N MET A 252 20.66 1.95 -17.58
CA MET A 252 19.83 1.00 -18.34
C MET A 252 18.36 0.75 -17.91
N ILE A 253 17.45 1.50 -18.54
CA ILE A 253 16.09 1.03 -18.84
C ILE A 253 15.97 0.91 -20.36
N LYS A 254 15.86 -0.32 -20.86
CA LYS A 254 15.39 -0.63 -22.21
C LYS A 254 13.92 -1.05 -22.12
N THR A 255 13.12 -0.40 -22.94
CA THR A 255 11.74 -0.67 -23.34
C THR A 255 11.42 -2.16 -23.38
N VAL A 256 10.34 -2.60 -22.75
CA VAL A 256 9.71 -3.89 -23.08
C VAL A 256 8.26 -3.63 -23.44
N ALA A 257 8.06 -3.58 -24.76
CA ALA A 257 6.80 -3.76 -25.42
C ALA A 257 6.20 -5.12 -25.04
N THR A 258 4.87 -5.14 -24.87
CA THR A 258 3.96 -6.27 -25.09
C THR A 258 4.63 -7.60 -25.46
N PHE A 259 5.12 -8.34 -24.46
CA PHE A 259 5.54 -9.72 -24.63
C PHE A 259 4.61 -10.59 -23.78
N ARG A 260 3.90 -11.51 -24.42
CA ARG A 260 3.21 -12.61 -23.74
C ARG A 260 4.29 -13.52 -23.17
N ALA A 261 4.73 -13.23 -21.94
CA ALA A 261 5.70 -14.07 -21.26
C ALA A 261 5.01 -15.38 -20.86
N THR A 262 5.54 -16.52 -21.26
CA THR A 262 5.08 -17.83 -20.78
C THR A 262 5.86 -18.19 -19.52
N CYS A 263 5.17 -18.58 -18.45
CA CYS A 263 5.79 -19.05 -17.22
C CYS A 263 6.54 -20.36 -17.51
N PRO A 264 7.87 -20.40 -17.39
CA PRO A 264 8.61 -21.61 -17.73
C PRO A 264 8.39 -22.78 -16.77
N ALA A 265 7.78 -22.53 -15.61
CA ALA A 265 7.48 -23.58 -14.63
C ALA A 265 6.23 -24.39 -14.98
N LYS A 266 5.27 -23.81 -15.72
CA LYS A 266 4.04 -24.49 -16.15
C LYS A 266 3.76 -24.45 -17.65
N GLY A 267 4.44 -23.60 -18.40
CA GLY A 267 4.18 -23.33 -19.81
C GLY A 267 3.03 -22.35 -20.08
N ASP A 268 2.30 -21.94 -19.04
CA ASP A 268 1.12 -21.06 -19.17
C ASP A 268 1.50 -19.59 -19.40
N ILE A 269 0.62 -18.84 -20.08
CA ILE A 269 0.82 -17.41 -20.34
C ILE A 269 0.67 -16.61 -19.03
N ILE A 270 1.67 -15.77 -18.75
CA ILE A 270 1.61 -14.73 -17.73
C ILE A 270 0.77 -13.58 -18.29
N SER A 271 -0.40 -13.39 -17.70
CA SER A 271 -1.34 -12.33 -18.05
C SER A 271 -1.07 -11.07 -17.22
N PRO A 272 -1.39 -9.87 -17.75
CA PRO A 272 -1.33 -8.63 -16.99
C PRO A 272 -2.12 -8.73 -15.67
N GLY A 273 -1.53 -8.26 -14.56
CA GLY A 273 -2.14 -8.30 -13.23
C GLY A 273 -1.93 -9.60 -12.45
N GLN A 274 -1.25 -10.59 -13.02
CA GLN A 274 -0.86 -11.79 -12.27
C GLN A 274 0.39 -11.55 -11.42
N CYS A 275 0.40 -12.15 -10.24
CA CYS A 275 1.55 -12.18 -9.34
C CYS A 275 2.72 -12.91 -9.99
N VAL A 276 3.81 -12.19 -10.24
CA VAL A 276 4.99 -12.74 -10.91
C VAL A 276 6.23 -12.57 -10.07
N TYR A 277 7.02 -13.63 -10.00
CA TYR A 277 8.38 -13.57 -9.50
C TYR A 277 9.34 -13.30 -10.65
N TYR A 278 10.20 -12.31 -10.50
CA TYR A 278 11.24 -11.97 -11.46
C TYR A 278 12.60 -12.47 -10.96
N CYS A 279 13.24 -13.37 -11.71
CA CYS A 279 14.58 -13.81 -11.34
C CYS A 279 15.60 -12.70 -11.61
N PRO A 280 16.30 -12.16 -10.58
CA PRO A 280 17.20 -11.03 -10.75
C PRO A 280 18.42 -11.36 -11.63
N SER A 281 18.75 -12.65 -11.74
CA SER A 281 19.91 -13.14 -12.48
C SER A 281 19.66 -13.34 -13.98
N CYS A 282 18.55 -13.98 -14.36
CA CYS A 282 18.27 -14.29 -15.76
C CYS A 282 17.11 -13.48 -16.35
N LYS A 283 16.48 -12.65 -15.54
CA LYS A 283 15.37 -11.75 -15.92
C LYS A 283 14.12 -12.48 -16.43
N VAL A 284 14.01 -13.77 -16.13
CA VAL A 284 12.83 -14.57 -16.47
C VAL A 284 11.74 -14.36 -15.42
N GLN A 285 10.50 -14.23 -15.88
CA GLN A 285 9.31 -14.13 -15.06
C GLN A 285 8.65 -15.50 -14.84
N PHE A 286 8.14 -15.74 -13.65
CA PHE A 286 7.39 -16.93 -13.27
C PHE A 286 6.10 -16.49 -12.58
N HIS A 287 5.01 -17.25 -12.69
CA HIS A 287 3.91 -17.07 -11.72
C HIS A 287 4.46 -17.31 -10.31
N GLU A 288 4.11 -16.44 -9.38
CA GLU A 288 4.62 -16.50 -8.01
C GLU A 288 4.35 -17.87 -7.35
N GLY A 289 3.12 -18.37 -7.46
CA GLY A 289 2.76 -19.71 -6.95
C GLY A 289 3.59 -20.83 -7.57
N CYS A 290 3.93 -20.74 -8.86
CA CYS A 290 4.70 -21.77 -9.54
C CYS A 290 6.16 -21.78 -9.06
N ILE A 291 6.76 -20.60 -8.87
CA ILE A 291 8.13 -20.55 -8.36
C ILE A 291 8.21 -20.94 -6.88
N ARG A 292 7.21 -20.58 -6.06
CA ARG A 292 7.13 -20.99 -4.65
C ARG A 292 7.03 -22.51 -4.53
N GLN A 293 6.16 -23.13 -5.33
CA GLN A 293 6.04 -24.59 -5.38
C GLN A 293 7.35 -25.27 -5.85
N TYR A 294 8.01 -24.71 -6.87
CA TYR A 294 9.29 -25.24 -7.34
C TYR A 294 10.38 -25.17 -6.25
N LEU A 295 10.46 -24.05 -5.53
CA LEU A 295 11.47 -23.83 -4.49
C LEU A 295 11.22 -24.60 -3.19
N ALA A 296 10.00 -25.12 -2.97
CA ALA A 296 9.74 -26.04 -1.87
C ALA A 296 10.65 -27.29 -1.95
N TYR A 297 11.08 -27.67 -3.16
CA TYR A 297 11.89 -28.87 -3.39
C TYR A 297 13.26 -28.58 -4.03
N ASN A 298 13.53 -27.33 -4.42
CA ASN A 298 14.73 -26.98 -5.17
C ASN A 298 15.38 -25.70 -4.62
N ARG A 299 16.72 -25.65 -4.68
CA ARG A 299 17.48 -24.44 -4.32
C ARG A 299 17.88 -23.70 -5.60
N GLY A 300 17.10 -22.70 -6.00
CA GLY A 300 17.48 -21.76 -7.07
C GLY A 300 16.52 -21.69 -8.26
N CYS A 301 16.84 -20.85 -9.23
CA CYS A 301 16.01 -20.60 -10.41
C CYS A 301 15.85 -21.86 -11.28
N PRO A 302 14.63 -22.21 -11.73
CA PRO A 302 14.41 -23.32 -12.67
C PRO A 302 15.27 -23.21 -13.92
N ILE A 303 15.50 -21.98 -14.39
CA ILE A 303 16.22 -21.68 -15.62
C ILE A 303 17.72 -21.54 -15.39
N CYS A 304 18.15 -20.54 -14.62
CA CYS A 304 19.58 -20.25 -14.49
C CYS A 304 20.27 -20.93 -13.30
N LYS A 305 19.53 -21.72 -12.51
CA LYS A 305 19.98 -22.43 -11.30
C LYS A 305 20.60 -21.57 -10.20
N LYS A 306 20.76 -20.26 -10.41
CA LYS A 306 21.25 -19.33 -9.39
C LYS A 306 20.27 -19.25 -8.21
N PRO A 307 20.78 -19.05 -6.97
CA PRO A 307 19.94 -18.98 -5.79
C PRO A 307 18.84 -17.94 -5.97
N ILE A 308 17.61 -18.36 -5.69
CA ILE A 308 16.46 -17.47 -5.58
C ILE A 308 16.17 -17.34 -4.09
N ARG A 309 16.00 -16.10 -3.64
CA ARG A 309 15.33 -15.78 -2.38
C ARG A 309 14.02 -15.11 -2.78
N ILE A 310 12.90 -15.78 -2.46
CA ILE A 310 11.56 -15.20 -2.48
C ILE A 310 11.33 -14.61 -1.10
#